data_AF-A0A960RX30-F1
#
_entry.id   AF-A0A960RX30-F1
#
_cell.length_a   1.000
_cell.length_b   1.000
_cell.length_c   1.000
_cell.angle_alpha   90.00
_cell.angle_beta   90.00
_cell.angle_gamma   90.00
#
_symmetry.space_group_name_H-M   'P 1'
#
loop_
_entity.id
_entity.type
_entity.pdbx_description
1 polymer ?
#
loop_
_entity_poly.entity_id
_entity_poly.type
_entity_poly.pdbx_seq_one_letter_code
_entity_poly.pdbx_strand_id
1 'polypeptide(L)'
;MSKHDKPFYGEEILRDEQEAYIESLLKKYCKEKADASLKQKIWDELQAEKTAGRITIPFKVILDQDPAGNFAPQIKVILDSKV
;
A
#
# COMPACT_ATOMS: atom_id res chain seq x y z
N MET A 1 14.76 3.79 26.34
CA MET A 1 14.89 5.09 25.65
C MET A 1 15.13 4.82 24.18
N SER A 2 14.14 5.02 23.32
CA SER A 2 14.34 5.04 21.87
C SER A 2 13.73 6.33 21.34
N LYS A 3 14.62 7.26 20.97
CA LYS A 3 14.34 8.46 20.20
C LYS A 3 13.97 8.00 18.78
N HIS A 4 12.91 8.54 18.18
CA HIS A 4 12.87 8.97 16.78
C HIS A 4 11.65 9.87 16.55
N ASP A 5 11.96 11.06 16.02
CA ASP A 5 11.18 11.97 15.19
C ASP A 5 9.75 12.36 15.58
N LYS A 6 9.65 13.57 16.16
CA LYS A 6 8.41 14.36 16.10
C LYS A 6 8.22 14.83 14.64
N PRO A 7 7.08 14.55 13.98
CA PRO A 7 6.81 15.04 12.64
C PRO A 7 6.72 16.58 12.62
N PHE A 8 7.30 17.19 11.59
CA PHE A 8 7.40 18.65 11.40
C PHE A 8 6.04 19.31 11.09
N TYR A 9 5.02 18.53 10.73
CA TYR A 9 3.61 18.93 10.76
C TYR A 9 2.92 18.21 11.92
N GLY A 10 2.27 18.96 12.81
CA GLY A 10 1.71 18.52 14.09
C GLY A 10 0.50 17.58 14.03
N GLU A 11 0.53 16.60 13.13
CA GLU A 11 -0.34 15.41 13.19
C GLU A 11 0.59 14.20 13.22
N GLU A 12 0.57 13.44 14.33
CA GLU A 12 1.15 12.10 14.38
C GLU A 12 0.49 11.30 13.25
N ILE A 13 1.21 11.13 12.15
CA ILE A 13 0.68 10.44 10.97
C ILE A 13 0.25 9.05 11.44
N LEU A 14 -1.04 8.78 11.31
CA LEU A 14 -1.79 7.53 11.56
C LEU A 14 -1.26 6.39 10.66
N ARG A 15 0.06 6.21 10.60
CA ARG A 15 0.76 5.36 9.64
C ARG A 15 0.42 3.90 9.89
N ASP A 16 0.47 3.48 11.15
CA ASP A 16 0.10 2.12 11.55
C ASP A 16 -1.38 1.84 11.28
N GLU A 17 -2.27 2.82 11.47
CA GLU A 17 -3.71 2.66 11.21
C GLU A 17 -4.02 2.61 9.72
N GLN A 18 -3.40 3.47 8.90
CA GLN A 18 -3.55 3.45 7.44
C GLN A 18 -2.89 2.21 6.83
N GLU A 19 -1.75 1.76 7.35
CA GLU A 19 -1.10 0.52 6.92
C GLU A 19 -1.98 -0.68 7.25
N ALA A 20 -2.50 -0.80 8.49
CA ALA A 20 -3.45 -1.85 8.86
C ALA A 20 -4.74 -1.80 8.03
N TYR A 21 -5.22 -0.60 7.68
CA TYR A 21 -6.38 -0.42 6.80
C TYR A 21 -6.11 -0.94 5.39
N ILE A 22 -4.97 -0.56 4.81
CA ILE A 22 -4.53 -1.01 3.49
C ILE A 22 -4.31 -2.53 3.49
N GLU A 23 -3.67 -3.10 4.50
CA GLU A 23 -3.52 -4.55 4.64
C GLU A 23 -4.88 -5.27 4.71
N SER A 24 -5.83 -4.74 5.47
CA SER A 24 -7.18 -5.28 5.57
C SER A 24 -7.91 -5.25 4.22
N LEU A 25 -7.73 -4.18 3.45
CA LEU A 25 -8.30 -4.01 2.12
C LEU A 25 -7.67 -5.01 1.13
N LEU A 26 -6.34 -5.17 1.18
CA LEU A 26 -5.58 -6.10 0.33
C LEU A 26 -5.82 -7.58 0.67
N LYS A 27 -6.21 -7.92 1.90
CA LYS A 27 -6.56 -9.32 2.26
C LYS A 27 -7.63 -9.93 1.36
N LYS A 28 -8.54 -9.12 0.82
CA LYS A 28 -9.56 -9.57 -0.14
C LYS A 28 -8.95 -10.13 -1.42
N TYR A 29 -7.81 -9.58 -1.82
CA TYR A 29 -7.08 -9.90 -3.05
C TYR A 29 -6.00 -10.97 -2.88
N CYS A 30 -5.75 -11.43 -1.64
CA CYS A 30 -4.70 -12.41 -1.32
C CYS A 30 -4.88 -13.78 -2.02
N LYS A 31 -6.09 -14.11 -2.48
CA LYS A 31 -6.39 -15.35 -3.21
C LYS A 31 -6.49 -15.17 -4.72
N GLU A 32 -6.45 -13.93 -5.22
CA GLU A 32 -6.52 -13.65 -6.65
C GLU A 32 -5.13 -13.78 -7.30
N LYS A 33 -5.13 -14.06 -8.60
CA LYS A 33 -3.89 -14.16 -9.37
C LYS A 33 -3.26 -12.76 -9.47
N ALA A 34 -1.97 -12.67 -9.16
CA ALA A 34 -1.21 -11.44 -9.34
C ALA A 34 -0.97 -11.19 -10.84
N ASP A 35 -1.86 -10.42 -11.44
CA ASP A 35 -1.79 -9.99 -12.82
C ASP A 35 -2.04 -8.48 -12.96
N ALA A 36 -1.87 -7.96 -14.18
CA ALA A 36 -2.02 -6.54 -14.46
C ALA A 36 -3.44 -6.03 -14.15
N SER A 37 -4.47 -6.87 -14.32
CA SER A 37 -5.86 -6.51 -14.01
C SER A 37 -6.04 -6.36 -12.50
N LEU A 38 -5.50 -7.28 -11.70
CA LEU A 38 -5.53 -7.18 -10.25
C LEU A 38 -4.76 -5.96 -9.74
N LYS A 39 -3.59 -5.68 -10.31
CA LYS A 39 -2.81 -4.47 -10.01
C LYS A 39 -3.64 -3.20 -10.22
N GLN A 40 -4.35 -3.13 -11.35
CA GLN A 40 -5.16 -1.96 -11.68
C GLN A 40 -6.35 -1.81 -10.74
N LYS A 41 -7.07 -2.90 -10.43
CA LYS A 41 -8.14 -2.89 -9.42
C LYS A 41 -7.67 -2.37 -8.06
N ILE A 42 -6.55 -2.89 -7.56
CA ILE A 42 -5.97 -2.46 -6.28
C ILE A 42 -5.62 -0.97 -6.33
N TRP A 43 -5.04 -0.51 -7.43
CA TRP A 43 -4.71 0.90 -7.61
C TRP A 43 -5.95 1.80 -7.61
N ASP A 44 -6.99 1.43 -8.36
CA ASP A 44 -8.25 2.16 -8.42
C ASP A 44 -8.93 2.25 -7.04
N GLU A 45 -8.96 1.16 -6.27
CA GLU A 45 -9.56 1.16 -4.93
C GLU A 45 -8.75 2.02 -3.96
N LEU A 46 -7.42 1.89 -3.94
CA LEU A 46 -6.57 2.75 -3.11
C LEU A 46 -6.68 4.23 -3.52
N GLN A 47 -6.84 4.53 -4.81
CA GLN A 47 -7.04 5.90 -5.28
C GLN A 47 -8.42 6.46 -4.90
N ALA A 48 -9.46 5.62 -4.89
CA ALA A 48 -10.78 6.00 -4.41
C ALA A 48 -10.76 6.31 -2.91
N GLU A 49 -10.10 5.47 -2.10
CA GLU A 49 -9.93 5.68 -0.66
C GLU A 49 -9.08 6.93 -0.37
N LYS A 50 -8.07 7.22 -1.20
CA LYS A 50 -7.32 8.48 -1.15
C LYS A 50 -8.18 9.70 -1.47
N THR A 51 -9.04 9.59 -2.49
CA THR A 51 -9.98 10.65 -2.87
C THR A 51 -11.02 10.89 -1.78
N ALA A 52 -11.43 9.84 -1.07
CA ALA A 52 -12.31 9.92 0.09
C ALA A 52 -11.62 10.48 1.36
N GLY A 53 -10.32 10.73 1.32
CA GLY A 53 -9.54 11.25 2.46
C GLY A 53 -9.20 10.20 3.53
N ARG A 54 -9.44 8.91 3.27
CA ARG A 54 -9.15 7.82 4.21
C ARG A 54 -7.67 7.40 4.18
N ILE A 55 -7.07 7.46 2.99
CA ILE A 55 -5.63 7.27 2.80
C ILE A 55 -5.02 8.61 2.43
N THR A 56 -4.10 9.10 3.26
CA THR A 56 -3.37 10.35 2.97
C THR A 56 -1.93 10.07 2.55
N ILE A 57 -1.40 8.90 2.91
CA ILE A 57 -0.03 8.49 2.61
C ILE A 57 0.13 8.21 1.11
N PRO A 58 1.23 8.68 0.48
CA PRO A 58 1.59 8.28 -0.88
C PRO A 58 1.81 6.77 -0.98
N PHE A 59 1.30 6.14 -2.03
CA PHE A 59 1.50 4.70 -2.25
C PHE A 59 1.83 4.39 -3.71
N LYS A 60 2.46 3.25 -3.93
CA LYS A 60 2.83 2.71 -5.23
C LYS A 60 2.47 1.23 -5.29
N VAL A 61 1.74 0.83 -6.33
CA VAL A 61 1.38 -0.58 -6.57
C VAL A 61 2.30 -1.14 -7.66
N ILE A 62 3.00 -2.22 -7.35
CA ILE A 62 3.95 -2.88 -8.23
C ILE A 62 3.50 -4.33 -8.43
N LEU A 63 3.53 -4.78 -9.68
CA LEU A 63 3.43 -6.20 -9.99
C LEU A 63 4.86 -6.74 -10.08
N ASP A 64 5.26 -7.50 -9.07
CA ASP A 64 6.53 -8.19 -9.01
C ASP A 64 6.38 -9.51 -9.75
N GLN A 65 6.93 -9.58 -10.97
CA GLN A 65 6.99 -10.81 -11.74
C GLN A 65 8.43 -11.29 -11.68
N ASP A 66 8.66 -12.42 -11.02
CA ASP A 66 9.99 -12.99 -10.94
C ASP A 66 10.43 -13.47 -12.34
N PRO A 67 11.45 -12.86 -12.96
CA PRO A 67 11.87 -13.20 -14.31
C PRO A 67 12.54 -14.58 -14.37
N ALA A 68 12.99 -15.10 -13.23
CA ALA A 68 13.58 -16.42 -13.12
C ALA A 68 12.52 -17.53 -12.99
N GLY A 69 11.24 -17.18 -12.81
CA GLY A 69 10.12 -18.13 -12.68
C GLY A 69 10.15 -18.96 -11.40
N ASN A 70 10.98 -18.60 -10.41
CA ASN A 70 11.09 -19.32 -9.15
C ASN A 70 9.93 -19.00 -8.21
N PHE A 71 9.32 -17.82 -8.37
CA PHE A 71 8.24 -17.34 -7.53
C PHE A 71 7.01 -17.00 -8.38
N ALA A 72 5.83 -17.34 -7.84
CA ALA A 72 4.59 -16.84 -8.40
C ALA A 72 4.61 -15.30 -8.41
N PRO A 73 4.04 -14.65 -9.43
CA PRO A 73 3.93 -13.20 -9.43
C PRO A 73 3.21 -12.71 -8.18
N GLN A 74 3.60 -11.55 -7.68
CA GLN A 74 3.06 -10.94 -6.46
C GLN A 74 2.75 -9.48 -6.70
N ILE A 75 1.72 -8.96 -6.05
CA ILE A 75 1.46 -7.52 -6.04
C ILE A 75 1.99 -6.95 -4.73
N LYS A 76 2.86 -5.95 -4.83
CA LYS A 76 3.44 -5.23 -3.70
C LYS A 76 2.90 -3.81 -3.68
N VAL A 77 2.37 -3.39 -2.54
CA VAL A 77 2.02 -2.00 -2.30
C VAL A 77 3.10 -1.40 -1.42
N ILE A 78 3.80 -0.40 -1.95
CA ILE A 78 4.85 0.33 -1.24
C ILE A 78 4.25 1.66 -0.82
N LEU A 79 4.19 1.90 0.49
CA LEU A 79 3.81 3.18 1.05
C LEU A 79 5.06 4.07 1.05
N ASP A 80 5.05 5.15 0.28
CA ASP A 80 6.18 6.10 0.21
C ASP A 80 5.91 7.22 1.20
N SER A 81 6.83 7.43 2.12
CA SER A 81 6.64 8.38 3.21
C SER A 81 7.47 9.65 3.07
N LYS A 82 7.91 10.03 1.87
CA LYS A 82 8.58 11.32 1.66
C LYS A 82 7.55 12.43 1.53
N VAL A 83 7.15 13.01 2.67
CA VAL A 83 6.88 14.44 2.81
C VAL A 83 7.22 14.89 4.22
#